data_AF-A0A8T5N3S1-F1
#
_entry.id   AF-A0A8T5N3S1-F1
#
_cell.length_a   1.000
_cell.length_b   1.000
_cell.length_c   1.000
_cell.angle_alpha   90.00
_cell.angle_beta   90.00
_cell.angle_gamma   90.00
#
_symmetry.space_group_name_H-M   'P 1'
#
loop_
_entity.id
_entity.type
_entity.pdbx_description
1 polymer ?
#
loop_
_entity_poly.entity_id
_entity_poly.type
_entity_poly.pdbx_seq_one_letter_code
_entity_poly.pdbx_strand_id
1 'polypeptide(L)' 'MARKKLKTAQNEFDKWLLLSWKKVWIVVVTGFVSIMLHNLIYALFNVEEAFFFIIVVFLLPLYFIIMILYTIINKIKRR' A
#
# COMPACT_ATOMS: atom_id res chain seq x y z
N MET A 1 16.97 16.28 -22.35
CA MET A 1 15.55 16.00 -22.02
C MET A 1 15.35 14.79 -21.08
N ALA A 2 16.09 13.69 -21.25
CA ALA A 2 15.96 12.47 -20.45
C ALA A 2 16.18 12.62 -18.93
N ARG A 3 17.14 13.45 -18.50
CA ARG A 3 17.48 13.66 -17.07
C ARG A 3 16.35 14.30 -16.25
N LYS A 4 15.53 15.15 -16.87
CA LYS A 4 14.35 15.77 -16.23
C LYS A 4 13.26 14.72 -15.99
N LYS A 5 12.98 13.87 -16.99
CA LYS A 5 11.98 12.79 -16.89
C LYS A 5 12.29 11.81 -15.76
N LEU A 6 13.55 11.40 -15.61
CA LEU A 6 13.99 10.50 -14.53
C LEU A 6 13.77 11.11 -13.14
N LYS A 7 14.04 12.40 -12.98
CA LYS A 7 13.86 13.12 -11.71
C LYS A 7 12.38 13.26 -11.33
N THR A 8 11.52 13.50 -12.32
CA THR A 8 10.06 13.57 -12.10
C THR A 8 9.50 12.20 -11.70
N ALA A 9 9.89 11.13 -12.39
CA ALA A 9 9.45 9.78 -12.04
C ALA A 9 9.86 9.41 -10.62
N GLN A 10 11.11 9.71 -10.23
CA GLN A 10 11.59 9.47 -8.87
C GLN A 10 10.79 10.25 -7.81
N ASN A 11 10.36 11.48 -8.10
CA ASN A 11 9.51 12.26 -7.19
C ASN A 11 8.11 11.65 -7.03
N GLU A 12 7.53 11.09 -8.10
CA GLU A 12 6.26 10.37 -8.01
C GLU A 12 6.41 9.10 -7.18
N PHE A 13 7.44 8.29 -7.42
CA PHE A 13 7.71 7.11 -6.59
C PHE A 13 7.98 7.46 -5.13
N ASP A 14 8.71 8.55 -4.85
CA ASP A 14 8.88 9.05 -3.47
C ASP A 14 7.53 9.41 -2.84
N LYS A 15 6.62 10.05 -3.60
CA LYS A 15 5.30 10.41 -3.11
C LYS A 15 4.46 9.20 -2.70
N TRP A 16 4.57 8.06 -3.40
CA TRP A 16 3.76 6.86 -3.13
C TRP A 16 4.48 5.83 -2.24
N LEU A 17 5.75 5.56 -2.47
CA LEU A 17 6.50 4.45 -1.85
C LEU A 17 7.41 4.85 -0.68
N LEU A 18 7.63 6.15 -0.45
CA LEU A 18 8.45 6.58 0.69
C LEU A 18 7.63 6.46 1.98
N LEU A 19 8.13 5.69 2.93
CA LEU A 19 7.42 5.33 4.15
C LEU A 19 7.18 6.59 5.00
N SER A 20 5.92 6.84 5.34
CA SER A 20 5.51 7.92 6.24
C SER A 20 4.43 7.41 7.18
N TRP A 21 4.38 7.96 8.40
CA TRP A 21 3.38 7.58 9.39
C TRP A 21 1.95 7.70 8.88
N LYS A 22 1.68 8.70 8.02
CA LYS A 22 0.37 8.85 7.37
C LYS A 22 0.01 7.64 6.49
N LYS A 23 0.97 7.13 5.71
CA LYS A 23 0.74 5.96 4.84
C LYS A 23 0.61 4.66 5.62
N VAL A 24 1.37 4.51 6.70
CA VAL A 24 1.21 3.37 7.62
C VAL A 24 -0.21 3.34 8.17
N TRP A 25 -0.72 4.48 8.63
CA TRP A 25 -2.11 4.60 9.07
C TRP A 25 -3.12 4.28 7.98
N ILE A 26 -2.90 4.74 6.74
CA ILE A 26 -3.78 4.38 5.61
C ILE A 26 -3.81 2.86 5.41
N VAL A 27 -2.67 2.16 5.44
CA VAL A 27 -2.62 0.70 5.31
C VAL A 27 -3.42 0.01 6.41
N VAL A 28 -3.24 0.45 7.67
CA VAL A 28 -3.95 -0.10 8.83
C VAL A 28 -5.46 0.13 8.73
N VAL A 29 -5.88 1.37 8.46
CA VAL A 29 -7.30 1.73 8.34
C VAL A 29 -7.94 1.01 7.17
N THR A 30 -7.30 0.97 6.00
CA THR A 30 -7.81 0.25 4.83
C THR A 30 -7.95 -1.25 5.12
N GLY A 31 -7.00 -1.86 5.84
CA GLY A 31 -7.09 -3.25 6.28
C GLY A 31 -8.32 -3.47 7.17
N PHE A 32 -8.49 -2.63 8.18
CA PHE A 32 -9.62 -2.72 9.11
C PHE A 32 -10.97 -2.53 8.40
N VAL A 33 -11.08 -1.51 7.56
CA VAL A 33 -12.28 -1.23 6.75
C VAL A 33 -12.59 -2.39 5.80
N SER A 34 -11.58 -2.99 5.18
CA SER A 34 -11.77 -4.13 4.27
C SER A 34 -12.33 -5.35 5.00
N ILE A 35 -11.83 -5.64 6.21
CA ILE A 35 -12.36 -6.73 7.05
C ILE A 35 -13.81 -6.44 7.46
N MET A 36 -14.11 -5.20 7.89
CA MET A 36 -15.47 -4.82 8.25
C MET A 36 -16.44 -4.94 7.06
N LEU A 37 -16.02 -4.49 5.87
CA LEU A 37 -16.82 -4.61 4.65
C LEU A 37 -17.05 -6.06 4.25
N HIS A 38 -16.03 -6.92 4.34
CA HIS A 38 -16.18 -8.35 4.09
C HIS A 38 -17.26 -8.97 4.98
N ASN A 39 -17.19 -8.70 6.29
CA ASN A 39 -18.15 -9.22 7.26
C ASN A 39 -19.55 -8.65 7.03
N LEU A 40 -19.67 -7.36 6.67
CA LEU A 40 -20.94 -6.72 6.37
C LEU A 40 -21.59 -7.31 5.13
N ILE A 41 -20.83 -7.49 4.05
CA ILE A 41 -21.33 -8.08 2.79
C ILE A 41 -21.72 -9.53 3.01
N TYR A 42 -20.91 -10.30 3.74
CA TYR A 42 -21.26 -11.66 4.13
C TYR A 42 -22.58 -11.69 4.93
N ALA A 43 -22.75 -10.81 5.92
CA ALA A 43 -23.97 -10.76 6.73
C ALA A 43 -25.22 -10.37 5.92
N LEU A 44 -25.08 -9.49 4.91
CA LEU A 44 -26.20 -9.01 4.10
C LEU A 44 -26.58 -9.96 2.96
N PHE A 45 -25.59 -10.58 2.33
CA PHE A 45 -25.79 -11.35 1.09
C PHE A 45 -25.52 -12.86 1.27
N ASN A 46 -24.95 -13.31 2.39
CA ASN A 46 -24.48 -14.68 2.62
C ASN A 46 -23.54 -15.19 1.51
N VAL A 47 -22.79 -14.28 0.88
CA VAL A 47 -21.80 -14.60 -0.15
C VAL A 47 -20.41 -14.49 0.44
N GLU A 48 -19.60 -15.53 0.28
CA GLU A 48 -18.18 -15.50 0.62
C GLU A 48 -17.37 -14.80 -0.48
N GLU A 49 -17.08 -13.52 -0.27
CA GLU A 49 -16.25 -12.75 -1.19
C GLU A 49 -14.77 -12.88 -0.82
N ALA A 50 -14.04 -13.72 -1.58
CA ALA A 50 -12.59 -13.85 -1.48
C ALA A 50 -11.84 -12.55 -1.84
N PHE A 51 -12.51 -11.58 -2.48
CA PHE A 51 -11.92 -10.32 -2.92
C PHE A 51 -11.30 -9.52 -1.77
N PHE A 52 -12.05 -9.28 -0.70
CA PHE A 52 -11.56 -8.53 0.46
C PHE A 52 -10.47 -9.29 1.22
N PHE A 53 -10.59 -10.62 1.30
CA PHE A 53 -9.55 -11.47 1.87
C PHE A 53 -8.24 -11.32 1.10
N ILE A 54 -8.28 -11.37 -0.24
CA ILE A 54 -7.09 -11.24 -1.09
C ILE A 54 -6.43 -9.87 -0.90
N ILE A 55 -7.23 -8.80 -0.81
CA ILE A 55 -6.71 -7.44 -0.57
C ILE A 55 -5.93 -7.39 0.75
N VAL A 56 -6.53 -7.91 1.83
CA VAL A 56 -5.97 -7.80 3.18
C VAL A 56 -4.78 -8.72 3.39
N VAL A 57 -4.83 -9.94 2.85
CA VAL A 57 -3.81 -10.97 3.10
C VAL A 57 -2.64 -10.87 2.13
N PHE A 58 -2.87 -10.48 0.87
CA PHE A 58 -1.82 -10.45 -0.14
C PHE A 58 -1.44 -9.02 -0.54
N LEU A 59 -2.41 -8.19 -0.98
CA LEU A 59 -2.08 -6.90 -1.59
C LEU A 59 -1.54 -5.89 -0.58
N LEU A 60 -2.17 -5.74 0.60
CA LEU A 60 -1.73 -4.80 1.63
C LEU A 60 -0.33 -5.17 2.17
N PRO A 61 -0.04 -6.43 2.55
CA PRO A 61 1.30 -6.84 2.97
C PRO A 61 2.35 -6.66 1.87
N LEU A 62 2.03 -7.03 0.63
CA LEU A 62 2.94 -6.85 -0.50
C LEU A 62 3.28 -5.37 -0.72
N TYR A 63 2.26 -4.51 -0.73
CA TYR A 63 2.45 -3.06 -0.83
C TYR A 63 3.32 -2.52 0.30
N PHE A 64 3.09 -2.97 1.53
CA PHE A 64 3.87 -2.56 2.69
C PHE A 64 5.34 -2.98 2.58
N ILE A 65 5.61 -4.21 2.13
CA ILE A 65 6.97 -4.71 1.88
C ILE A 65 7.67 -3.85 0.82
N ILE A 66 7.02 -3.57 -0.31
CA ILE A 66 7.58 -2.72 -1.37
C ILE A 66 7.92 -1.32 -0.82
N MET A 67 7.04 -0.75 0.01
CA MET A 67 7.25 0.55 0.64
C MET A 67 8.47 0.56 1.58
N ILE A 68 8.65 -0.49 2.39
CA ILE A 68 9.83 -0.66 3.25
C ILE A 68 11.10 -0.76 2.41
N LEU A 69 11.13 -1.66 1.42
CA LEU A 69 12.29 -1.89 0.57
C LEU A 69 12.70 -0.61 -0.16
N TYR A 70 11.74 0.10 -0.76
CA TYR A 70 11.98 1.37 -1.42
C TYR A 70 12.59 2.40 -0.48
N THR A 71 12.06 2.48 0.74
CA THR A 71 12.54 3.44 1.76
C THR A 71 13.96 3.12 2.22
N ILE A 72 14.29 1.85 2.43
CA ILE A 72 15.65 1.41 2.78
C ILE A 72 16.63 1.78 1.66
N ILE A 73 16.30 1.43 0.40
CA ILE A 73 17.15 1.72 -0.76
C ILE A 73 17.36 3.23 -0.91
N ASN A 74 16.29 4.03 -0.80
CA ASN A 74 16.39 5.49 -0.91
C ASN A 74 17.21 6.10 0.23
N LYS A 75 17.10 5.57 1.46
CA LYS A 75 17.90 6.02 2.61
C LYS A 75 19.38 5.69 2.46
N ILE A 76 19.72 4.54 1.89
CA ILE A 76 21.10 4.15 1.58
C ILE A 76 21.66 5.03 0.46
N LYS A 77 20.90 5.28 -0.61
CA LYS A 77 21.34 6.09 -1.76
C LYS A 77 21.50 7.59 -1.44
N ARG A 78 20.81 8.09 -0.41
CA ARG A 78 20.88 9.49 0.04
C ARG A 78 21.90 9.73 1.15
N ARG A 79 22.46 8.66 1.74
CA ARG A 79 23.69 8.73 2.55
C ARG A 79 24.90 8.71 1.63
#